data_AF-A0A0D8J6N7-F1
#
_entry.id   AF-A0A0D8J6N7-F1
#
_cell.length_a   1.000
_cell.length_b   1.000
_cell.length_c   1.000
_cell.angle_alpha   90.00
_cell.angle_beta   90.00
_cell.angle_gamma   90.00
#
_symmetry.space_group_name_H-M   'P 1'
#
loop_
_entity.id
_entity.type
_entity.pdbx_description
1 polymer ?
#
loop_
_entity_poly.entity_id
_entity_poly.type
_entity_poly.pdbx_seq_one_letter_code
_entity_poly.pdbx_strand_id
1 'polypeptide(L)'
;MRRIRIAIFILLLAAALSAASHFAVFRVTRSVQAQLSGIREAAGAQNYENAAHQIDALLEYYETRQHLLEFFIRRETVTSASVSLHGLSAYANGETIQDLFSEIDKASEQIHAMEHLFFSIF
;
A
#
# COMPACT_ATOMS: atom_id res chain seq x y z
N MET A 1 -1.69 -8.02 43.93
CA MET A 1 -0.67 -8.12 42.84
C MET A 1 -1.16 -8.79 41.54
N ARG A 2 -2.10 -9.76 41.55
CA ARG A 2 -2.57 -10.45 40.33
C ARG A 2 -3.20 -9.50 39.28
N ARG A 3 -3.95 -8.49 39.72
CA ARG A 3 -4.55 -7.44 38.86
C ARG A 3 -3.51 -6.55 38.16
N ILE A 4 -2.40 -6.24 38.83
CA ILE A 4 -1.29 -5.44 38.26
C ILE A 4 -0.56 -6.24 37.17
N ARG A 5 -0.32 -7.54 37.39
CA ARG A 5 0.27 -8.42 36.37
C ARG A 5 -0.61 -8.53 35.12
N ILE A 6 -1.93 -8.64 35.31
CA ILE A 6 -2.89 -8.65 34.19
C ILE A 6 -2.87 -7.32 33.45
N ALA A 7 -2.85 -6.18 34.16
CA ALA A 7 -2.76 -4.87 33.54
C ALA A 7 -1.47 -4.69 32.73
N ILE A 8 -0.31 -5.10 33.28
CA ILE A 8 0.97 -5.08 32.54
C ILE A 8 0.90 -5.99 31.32
N PHE A 9 0.29 -7.17 31.43
CA PHE A 9 0.14 -8.10 30.31
C PHE A 9 -0.74 -7.52 29.20
N ILE A 10 -1.86 -6.88 29.54
CA ILE A 10 -2.73 -6.18 28.58
C ILE A 10 -1.96 -5.03 27.91
N LEU A 11 -1.18 -4.28 28.67
CA LEU A 11 -0.39 -3.16 28.15
C LEU A 11 0.70 -3.63 27.18
N LEU A 12 1.40 -4.72 27.52
CA LEU A 12 2.36 -5.36 26.62
C LEU A 12 1.69 -5.93 25.36
N LEU A 13 0.52 -6.53 25.51
CA LEU A 13 -0.25 -7.04 24.37
C LEU A 13 -0.67 -5.91 23.42
N ALA A 14 -1.15 -4.79 23.97
CA ALA A 14 -1.53 -3.61 23.18
C ALA A 14 -0.32 -3.00 22.46
N ALA A 15 0.82 -2.89 23.14
CA ALA A 15 2.07 -2.40 22.54
C ALA A 15 2.57 -3.33 21.43
N ALA A 16 2.53 -4.65 21.65
CA ALA A 16 2.91 -5.64 20.64
C ALA A 16 1.96 -5.60 19.43
N LEU A 17 0.65 -5.46 19.65
CA LEU A 17 -0.33 -5.34 18.58
C LEU A 17 -0.09 -4.08 17.75
N SER A 18 0.11 -2.93 18.41
CA SER A 18 0.44 -1.66 17.73
C SER A 18 1.71 -1.77 16.88
N ALA A 19 2.79 -2.34 17.42
CA ALA A 19 4.03 -2.55 16.68
C ALA A 19 3.86 -3.52 15.50
N ALA A 20 3.08 -4.59 15.66
CA ALA A 20 2.80 -5.55 14.59
C ALA A 20 1.96 -4.91 13.47
N SER A 21 0.94 -4.12 13.82
CA SER A 21 0.11 -3.37 12.87
C SER A 21 0.95 -2.37 12.09
N HIS A 22 1.82 -1.63 12.77
CA HIS A 22 2.75 -0.70 12.16
C HIS A 22 3.70 -1.38 11.19
N PHE A 23 4.32 -2.49 11.61
CA PHE A 23 5.20 -3.24 10.74
C PHE A 23 4.47 -3.79 9.50
N ALA A 24 3.22 -4.23 9.67
CA ALA A 24 2.40 -4.70 8.56
C ALA A 24 2.10 -3.57 7.56
N VAL A 25 1.56 -2.44 8.01
CA VAL A 25 1.26 -1.28 7.15
C VAL A 25 2.52 -0.80 6.44
N PHE A 26 3.62 -0.61 7.18
CA PHE A 26 4.90 -0.18 6.62
C PHE A 26 5.41 -1.12 5.52
N ARG A 27 5.34 -2.44 5.75
CA ARG A 27 5.74 -3.45 4.76
C ARG A 27 4.87 -3.38 3.50
N VAL A 28 3.55 -3.20 3.65
CA VAL A 28 2.64 -3.11 2.52
C VAL A 28 2.94 -1.87 1.69
N THR A 29 3.04 -0.70 2.32
CA THR A 29 3.37 0.57 1.67
C THR A 29 4.70 0.48 0.91
N ARG A 30 5.76 0.00 1.56
CA ARG A 30 7.08 -0.19 0.93
C ARG A 30 7.04 -1.12 -0.27
N SER A 31 6.29 -2.23 -0.17
CA SER A 31 6.18 -3.20 -1.25
C SER A 31 5.39 -2.65 -2.44
N VAL A 32 4.33 -1.88 -2.20
CA VAL A 32 3.56 -1.19 -3.23
C VAL A 32 4.43 -0.14 -3.93
N GLN A 33 5.16 0.68 -3.18
CA GLN A 33 6.08 1.68 -3.74
C GLN A 33 7.19 1.04 -4.59
N ALA A 34 7.77 -0.07 -4.14
CA ALA A 34 8.79 -0.79 -4.91
C ALA A 34 8.24 -1.33 -6.23
N GLN A 35 7.01 -1.86 -6.22
CA GLN A 35 6.34 -2.35 -7.43
C GLN A 35 5.97 -1.21 -8.38
N LEU A 36 5.48 -0.07 -7.86
CA LEU A 36 5.21 1.14 -8.66
C LEU A 36 6.49 1.65 -9.35
N SER A 37 7.64 1.65 -8.66
CA SER A 37 8.94 1.97 -9.26
C SER A 37 9.33 0.96 -10.34
N GLY A 38 9.11 -0.33 -10.12
CA GLY A 38 9.38 -1.38 -11.10
C GLY A 38 8.53 -1.25 -12.36
N ILE A 39 7.23 -0.92 -12.22
CA ILE A 39 6.32 -0.64 -13.33
C ILE A 39 6.83 0.57 -14.14
N ARG A 40 7.28 1.62 -13.47
CA ARG A 40 7.87 2.81 -14.11
C ARG A 40 9.11 2.47 -14.93
N GLU A 41 10.01 1.66 -14.38
CA GLU A 41 11.22 1.19 -15.08
C GLU A 41 10.88 0.30 -16.29
N ALA A 42 9.95 -0.65 -16.13
CA ALA A 42 9.50 -1.53 -17.20
C ALA A 42 8.82 -0.76 -18.34
N ALA A 43 7.94 0.18 -18.01
CA ALA A 43 7.31 1.06 -18.99
C ALA A 43 8.33 1.99 -19.67
N GLY A 44 9.30 2.53 -18.92
CA GLY A 44 10.39 3.34 -19.46
C GLY A 44 11.30 2.58 -20.43
N ALA A 45 11.45 1.27 -20.24
CA ALA A 45 12.15 0.36 -21.15
C ALA A 45 11.30 -0.11 -22.35
N GLN A 46 10.10 0.49 -22.56
CA GLN A 46 9.12 0.09 -23.57
C GLN A 46 8.63 -1.37 -23.44
N ASN A 47 8.81 -1.97 -22.27
CA ASN A 47 8.37 -3.34 -21.99
C ASN A 47 6.97 -3.31 -21.34
N TYR A 48 5.98 -2.94 -22.15
CA TYR A 48 4.59 -2.74 -21.71
C TYR A 48 3.91 -4.03 -21.24
N GLU A 49 4.27 -5.17 -21.82
CA GLU A 49 3.77 -6.48 -21.41
C GLU A 49 4.23 -6.82 -19.99
N ASN A 50 5.49 -6.58 -19.67
CA ASN A 50 6.01 -6.73 -18.31
C ASN A 50 5.41 -5.68 -17.35
N ALA A 51 5.20 -4.44 -17.79
CA ALA A 51 4.55 -3.41 -16.97
C ALA A 51 3.12 -3.80 -16.62
N ALA A 52 2.34 -4.31 -17.58
CA ALA A 52 0.98 -4.80 -17.35
C ALA A 52 0.96 -5.98 -16.37
N HIS A 53 1.86 -6.97 -16.55
CA HIS A 53 1.99 -8.08 -15.61
C HIS A 53 2.37 -7.63 -14.18
N GLN A 54 3.23 -6.62 -14.05
CA GLN A 54 3.58 -6.06 -12.75
C GLN A 54 2.43 -5.27 -12.12
N ILE A 55 1.61 -4.58 -12.93
CA ILE A 55 0.37 -3.93 -12.45
C ILE A 55 -0.61 -4.97 -11.93
N ASP A 56 -0.84 -6.06 -12.67
CA ASP A 56 -1.74 -7.14 -12.23
C ASP A 56 -1.27 -7.78 -10.90
N ALA A 57 0.04 -8.06 -10.79
CA ALA A 57 0.63 -8.58 -9.56
C ALA A 57 0.52 -7.60 -8.38
N LEU A 58 0.68 -6.29 -8.66
CA LEU A 58 0.50 -5.24 -7.67
C LEU A 58 -0.94 -5.15 -7.17
N LEU A 59 -1.91 -5.26 -8.08
CA LEU A 59 -3.33 -5.25 -7.76
C LEU A 59 -3.70 -6.45 -6.89
N GLU A 60 -3.32 -7.66 -7.28
CA GLU A 60 -3.56 -8.88 -6.50
C GLU A 60 -2.89 -8.80 -5.11
N TYR A 61 -1.65 -8.28 -5.05
CA TYR A 61 -0.93 -8.07 -3.80
C TYR A 61 -1.68 -7.13 -2.87
N TYR A 62 -2.19 -6.01 -3.40
CA TYR A 62 -2.91 -4.99 -2.65
C TYR A 62 -4.28 -5.49 -2.20
N GLU A 63 -5.05 -6.12 -3.08
CA GLU A 63 -6.38 -6.66 -2.81
C GLU A 63 -6.33 -7.70 -1.67
N THR A 64 -5.36 -8.62 -1.72
CA THR A 64 -5.14 -9.62 -0.67
C THR A 64 -4.89 -8.99 0.71
N ARG A 65 -4.31 -7.78 0.73
CA ARG A 65 -3.91 -7.06 1.95
C ARG A 65 -4.87 -5.91 2.30
N GLN A 66 -5.86 -5.65 1.46
CA GLN A 66 -6.81 -4.56 1.62
C GLN A 66 -7.57 -4.69 2.93
N HIS A 67 -8.10 -5.88 3.23
CA HIS A 67 -8.82 -6.14 4.48
C HIS A 67 -7.96 -5.93 5.73
N LEU A 68 -6.65 -6.21 5.64
CA LEU A 68 -5.72 -5.95 6.73
C LEU A 68 -5.53 -4.45 6.91
N LEU A 69 -5.35 -3.69 5.82
CA LEU A 69 -5.22 -2.24 5.87
C LEU A 69 -6.50 -1.57 6.37
N GLU A 70 -7.68 -2.02 5.95
CA GLU A 70 -9.00 -1.51 6.39
C GLU A 70 -9.24 -1.70 7.90
N PHE A 71 -8.54 -2.65 8.53
CA PHE A 71 -8.62 -2.86 9.98
C PHE A 71 -7.90 -1.77 10.78
N PHE A 72 -6.90 -1.15 10.16
CA PHE A 72 -5.93 -0.27 10.81
C PHE A 72 -5.99 1.17 10.30
N ILE A 73 -6.52 1.36 9.09
CA ILE A 73 -6.61 2.63 8.37
C ILE A 73 -8.08 2.82 7.96
N ARG A 74 -8.51 4.08 7.86
CA ARG A 74 -9.85 4.40 7.38
C ARG A 74 -10.10 3.74 6.01
N ARG A 75 -11.18 2.95 5.93
CA ARG A 75 -11.59 2.22 4.72
C ARG A 75 -11.63 3.11 3.47
N GLU A 76 -12.11 4.34 3.59
CA GLU A 76 -12.16 5.32 2.48
C GLU A 76 -10.77 5.57 1.87
N THR A 77 -9.73 5.70 2.69
CA THR A 77 -8.36 5.92 2.25
C THR A 77 -7.81 4.69 1.53
N VAL A 78 -8.09 3.50 2.06
CA VAL A 78 -7.65 2.22 1.47
C VAL A 78 -8.35 1.96 0.14
N THR A 79 -9.66 2.20 0.07
CA THR A 79 -10.43 2.08 -1.18
C THR A 79 -10.00 3.11 -2.21
N SER A 80 -9.70 4.36 -1.81
CA SER A 80 -9.18 5.38 -2.73
C SER A 80 -7.85 4.95 -3.36
N ALA A 81 -6.93 4.40 -2.57
CA ALA A 81 -5.65 3.90 -3.08
C ALA A 81 -5.85 2.70 -4.02
N SER A 82 -6.76 1.77 -3.69
CA SER A 82 -7.13 0.65 -4.57
C SER A 82 -7.65 1.14 -5.93
N VAL A 83 -8.56 2.13 -5.93
CA VAL A 83 -9.09 2.71 -7.17
C VAL A 83 -7.99 3.36 -8.01
N SER A 84 -7.10 4.12 -7.38
CA SER A 84 -5.95 4.72 -8.08
C SER A 84 -5.02 3.65 -8.65
N LEU A 85 -4.76 2.56 -7.91
CA LEU A 85 -3.97 1.43 -8.39
C LEU A 85 -4.63 0.72 -9.58
N HIS A 86 -5.93 0.50 -9.54
CA HIS A 86 -6.69 -0.06 -10.67
C HIS A 86 -6.68 0.87 -11.89
N GLY A 87 -6.59 2.18 -11.69
CA GLY A 87 -6.44 3.15 -12.76
C GLY A 87 -5.20 2.91 -13.63
N LEU A 88 -4.10 2.39 -13.06
CA LEU A 88 -2.86 2.15 -13.81
C LEU A 88 -3.02 1.16 -14.96
N SER A 89 -3.88 0.15 -14.83
CA SER A 89 -4.07 -0.85 -15.89
C SER A 89 -4.65 -0.23 -17.17
N ALA A 90 -5.39 0.87 -17.06
CA ALA A 90 -5.94 1.59 -18.22
C ALA A 90 -4.84 2.29 -19.05
N TYR A 91 -3.71 2.64 -18.43
CA TYR A 91 -2.62 3.38 -19.05
C TYR A 91 -1.40 2.50 -19.40
N ALA A 92 -1.48 1.18 -19.17
CA ALA A 92 -0.45 0.20 -19.51
C ALA A 92 -0.37 -0.08 -21.03
N ASN A 93 -0.60 0.94 -21.85
CA ASN A 93 -0.45 0.90 -23.30
C ASN A 93 0.61 1.92 -23.72
N GLY A 94 1.35 1.64 -24.80
CA GLY A 94 2.47 2.48 -25.22
C GLY A 94 2.08 3.90 -25.65
N GLU A 95 0.79 4.16 -25.86
CA GLU A 95 0.27 5.45 -26.30
C GLU A 95 0.15 6.46 -25.15
N THR A 96 -0.08 6.01 -23.91
CA THR A 96 -0.33 6.86 -22.74
C THR A 96 0.75 6.74 -21.66
N ILE A 97 2.01 6.53 -22.03
CA ILE A 97 3.11 6.31 -21.07
C ILE A 97 3.33 7.51 -20.11
N GLN A 98 3.11 8.74 -20.58
CA GLN A 98 3.20 9.93 -19.72
C GLN A 98 2.08 9.98 -18.69
N ASP A 99 0.86 9.58 -19.07
CA ASP A 99 -0.27 9.49 -18.16
C ASP A 99 -0.05 8.37 -17.13
N LEU A 100 0.50 7.22 -17.57
CA LEU A 100 0.90 6.14 -16.67
C LEU A 100 1.89 6.61 -15.61
N PHE A 101 2.91 7.40 -15.98
CA PHE A 101 3.86 7.95 -15.01
C PHE A 101 3.20 8.93 -14.04
N SER A 102 2.28 9.77 -14.52
CA SER A 102 1.54 10.69 -13.65
C SER A 102 0.64 9.93 -12.67
N GLU A 103 -0.04 8.88 -13.10
CA GLU A 103 -0.87 8.03 -12.24
C GLU A 103 -0.04 7.21 -11.25
N ILE A 104 1.14 6.71 -11.66
CA ILE A 104 2.12 6.09 -10.73
C ILE A 104 2.50 7.08 -9.62
N ASP A 105 2.81 8.33 -9.98
CA ASP A 105 3.24 9.35 -9.02
C ASP A 105 2.10 9.69 -8.05
N LYS A 106 0.86 9.86 -8.54
CA LYS A 106 -0.33 10.07 -7.71
C LYS A 106 -0.59 8.89 -6.77
N ALA A 107 -0.53 7.65 -7.28
CA ALA A 107 -0.75 6.45 -6.48
C ALA A 107 0.33 6.30 -5.40
N SER A 108 1.59 6.58 -5.75
CA SER A 108 2.71 6.57 -4.80
C SER A 108 2.52 7.59 -3.67
N GLU A 109 2.09 8.81 -4.01
CA GLU A 109 1.81 9.87 -3.04
C GLU A 109 0.63 9.50 -2.12
N GLN A 110 -0.45 8.93 -2.66
CA GLN A 110 -1.57 8.44 -1.85
C GLN A 110 -1.15 7.32 -0.89
N ILE A 111 -0.34 6.37 -1.36
CA ILE A 111 0.18 5.27 -0.53
C ILE A 111 1.10 5.82 0.57
N HIS A 112 1.92 6.83 0.27
CA HIS A 112 2.76 7.49 1.26
C HIS A 112 1.94 8.33 2.27
N ALA A 113 0.91 9.03 1.82
CA ALA A 113 -0.02 9.74 2.70
C ALA A 113 -0.78 8.76 3.62
N MET A 114 -1.17 7.60 3.09
CA MET A 114 -1.81 6.53 3.85
C MET A 114 -0.89 5.99 4.97
N GLU A 115 0.40 5.82 4.67
CA GLU A 115 1.42 5.53 5.68
C GLU A 115 1.43 6.62 6.76
N HIS A 116 1.65 7.88 6.39
CA HIS A 116 1.68 8.99 7.35
C HIS A 116 0.44 9.12 8.23
N LEU A 117 -0.77 8.90 7.67
CA LEU A 117 -2.02 8.92 8.43
C LEU A 117 -2.07 7.81 9.47
N PHE A 118 -1.61 6.60 9.15
CA PHE A 118 -1.53 5.50 10.10
C PHE A 118 -0.56 5.82 11.25
N PHE A 119 0.61 6.38 10.94
CA PHE A 119 1.61 6.77 11.94
C PHE A 119 1.18 7.96 12.81
N SER A 120 0.26 8.81 12.33
CA SER A 120 -0.24 9.95 13.12
C SER A 120 -1.26 9.58 14.19
N ILE A 121 -1.84 8.38 14.11
CA ILE A 121 -2.87 7.88 15.04
C ILE A 121 -2.25 7.16 16.26
N PHE A 122 -1.01 6.68 16.13
CA PHE A 122 -0.26 5.97 17.18
C PHE A 122 0.84 6.83 17.78
#